data_AF-A0A959ZZU0-F1
#
_entry.id   AF-A0A959ZZU0-F1
#
_cell.length_a   1.000
_cell.length_b   1.000
_cell.length_c   1.000
_cell.angle_alpha   90.00
_cell.angle_beta   90.00
_cell.angle_gamma   90.00
#
_symmetry.space_group_name_H-M   'P 1'
#
loop_
_entity.id
_entity.type
_entity.pdbx_description
1 polymer ?
#
loop_
_entity_poly.entity_id
_entity_poly.type
_entity_poly.pdbx_seq_one_letter_code
_entity_poly.pdbx_strand_id
1 'polypeptide(L)'
;AGTGALPGYPMDAAMVPLVQAAGASVDGFAARQLTPAMVKSADLILALTTAHRSQAVRLAPVAVRRSFTLLELARIVGSPAFPALTTDSVSDRLREMVQQAAPRRMLGADGVVDDDVPDPFRRGPEVFASSFVMIRDAVDVIVDAVH
;
A
#
# COMPACT_ATOMS: atom_id res chain seq x y z
N ALA A 1 -9.72 1.93 -3.61
CA ALA A 1 -10.67 0.95 -4.19
C ALA A 1 -10.43 -0.39 -3.52
N GLY A 2 -11.45 -1.25 -3.40
CA GLY A 2 -11.33 -2.57 -2.76
C GLY A 2 -11.75 -3.69 -3.70
N THR A 3 -11.24 -4.90 -3.45
CA THR A 3 -11.49 -6.08 -4.28
C THR A 3 -12.86 -6.73 -4.00
N GLY A 4 -13.42 -6.52 -2.82
CA GLY A 4 -14.80 -6.83 -2.44
C GLY A 4 -15.50 -5.62 -1.83
N ALA A 5 -15.27 -4.42 -2.38
CA ALA A 5 -15.81 -3.20 -1.81
C ALA A 5 -17.33 -3.09 -2.07
N LEU A 6 -18.07 -2.65 -1.06
CA LEU A 6 -19.45 -2.18 -1.24
C LEU A 6 -19.39 -0.73 -1.72
N PRO A 7 -19.70 -0.40 -2.98
CA PRO A 7 -19.51 0.95 -3.50
C PRO A 7 -20.35 1.97 -2.72
N GLY A 8 -19.75 3.11 -2.38
CA GLY A 8 -20.40 4.19 -1.65
C GLY A 8 -20.45 4.01 -0.13
N TYR A 9 -20.03 2.86 0.41
CA TYR A 9 -19.94 2.70 1.86
C TYR A 9 -18.88 3.64 2.46
N PRO A 10 -19.16 4.21 3.65
CA PRO A 10 -18.20 5.04 4.36
C PRO A 10 -17.03 4.20 4.90
N MET A 11 -16.03 4.90 5.42
CA MET A 11 -14.96 4.26 6.19
C MET A 11 -15.54 3.57 7.43
N ASP A 12 -14.91 2.47 7.85
CA ASP A 12 -15.29 1.79 9.09
C ASP A 12 -15.19 2.77 10.27
N ALA A 13 -16.23 2.84 11.10
CA ALA A 13 -16.35 3.77 12.21
C ALA A 13 -15.20 3.64 13.23
N ALA A 14 -14.63 2.43 13.38
CA ALA A 14 -13.49 2.21 14.27
C ALA A 14 -12.17 2.78 13.72
N MET A 15 -12.07 2.98 12.39
CA MET A 15 -10.87 3.54 11.76
C MET A 15 -10.88 5.08 11.72
N VAL A 16 -12.07 5.69 11.67
CA VAL A 16 -12.25 7.16 11.62
C VAL A 16 -11.45 7.92 12.69
N PRO A 17 -11.58 7.60 14.01
CA PRO A 17 -10.85 8.36 15.02
C PRO A 17 -9.33 8.21 14.92
N LEU A 18 -8.83 7.07 14.42
CA LEU A 18 -7.39 6.84 14.23
C LEU A 18 -6.82 7.73 13.11
N VAL A 19 -7.52 7.80 11.98
CA VAL A 19 -7.15 8.64 10.83
C VAL A 19 -7.19 10.12 11.21
N GLN A 20 -8.25 10.55 11.90
CA GLN A 20 -8.40 11.94 12.36
C GLN A 20 -7.35 12.33 13.39
N ALA A 21 -7.02 11.43 14.33
CA ALA A 21 -5.97 11.67 15.33
C ALA A 21 -4.57 11.83 14.70
N ALA A 22 -4.33 11.23 13.53
CA ALA A 22 -3.12 11.44 12.75
C ALA A 22 -3.16 12.68 11.84
N GLY A 23 -4.20 13.51 11.94
CA GLY A 23 -4.33 14.76 11.18
C GLY A 23 -4.82 14.59 9.74
N ALA A 24 -5.26 13.39 9.34
CA ALA A 24 -5.82 13.14 8.02
C ALA A 24 -7.36 13.29 8.01
N SER A 25 -7.91 13.78 6.89
CA SER A 25 -9.37 13.88 6.71
C SER A 25 -9.95 12.55 6.20
N VAL A 26 -11.14 12.22 6.69
CA VAL A 26 -11.99 11.12 6.18
C VAL A 26 -13.07 11.62 5.22
N ASP A 27 -13.14 12.93 4.99
CA ASP A 27 -14.18 13.56 4.19
C ASP A 27 -14.07 13.13 2.72
N GLY A 28 -15.22 12.84 2.11
CA GLY A 28 -15.28 12.36 0.73
C GLY A 28 -14.76 10.93 0.55
N PHE A 29 -14.41 10.20 1.62
CA PHE A 29 -14.14 8.78 1.51
C PHE A 29 -15.40 8.04 1.08
N ALA A 30 -15.31 7.36 -0.06
CA ALA A 30 -16.31 6.42 -0.52
C ALA A 30 -15.60 5.16 -1.03
N ALA A 31 -16.02 4.01 -0.51
CA ALA A 31 -15.58 2.73 -1.03
C ALA A 31 -15.90 2.64 -2.54
N ARG A 32 -14.94 2.12 -3.31
CA ARG A 32 -15.06 1.93 -4.77
C ARG A 32 -14.60 0.52 -5.11
N GLN A 33 -15.36 -0.18 -5.95
CA GLN A 33 -14.95 -1.49 -6.45
C GLN A 33 -13.73 -1.34 -7.36
N LEU A 34 -12.71 -2.18 -7.13
CA LEU A 34 -11.52 -2.23 -7.98
C LEU A 34 -11.89 -2.76 -9.36
N THR A 35 -11.51 -2.02 -10.41
CA THR A 35 -11.78 -2.39 -11.80
C THR A 35 -10.48 -2.58 -12.59
N PRO A 36 -10.48 -3.35 -13.69
CA PRO A 36 -9.33 -3.46 -14.57
C PRO A 36 -8.83 -2.11 -15.11
N ALA A 37 -9.74 -1.16 -15.38
CA ALA A 37 -9.37 0.16 -15.87
C ALA A 37 -8.55 0.94 -14.83
N MET A 38 -8.98 0.95 -13.56
CA MET A 38 -8.22 1.55 -12.46
C MET A 38 -6.85 0.90 -12.29
N VAL A 39 -6.79 -0.43 -12.35
CA VAL A 39 -5.54 -1.17 -12.25
C VAL A 39 -4.62 -0.79 -13.41
N LYS A 40 -5.11 -0.71 -14.64
CA LYS A 40 -4.31 -0.36 -15.83
C LYS A 40 -3.78 1.07 -15.80
N SER A 41 -4.55 2.02 -15.28
CA SER A 41 -4.18 3.45 -15.28
C SER A 41 -3.25 3.85 -14.13
N ALA A 42 -3.18 3.09 -13.04
CA ALA A 42 -2.36 3.44 -11.88
C ALA A 42 -0.86 3.31 -12.18
N ASP A 43 -0.04 4.28 -11.77
CA ASP A 43 1.43 4.15 -11.85
C ASP A 43 2.00 3.26 -10.73
N LEU A 44 1.28 3.16 -9.60
CA LEU A 44 1.61 2.34 -8.44
C LEU A 44 0.32 1.77 -7.82
N ILE A 45 0.35 0.51 -7.42
CA ILE A 45 -0.71 -0.17 -6.68
C ILE A 45 -0.13 -0.69 -5.38
N LEU A 46 -0.69 -0.21 -4.26
CA LEU A 46 -0.39 -0.65 -2.91
C LEU A 46 -1.57 -1.44 -2.38
N ALA A 47 -1.35 -2.73 -2.11
CA ALA A 47 -2.34 -3.62 -1.51
C ALA A 47 -2.03 -3.84 -0.03
N LEU A 48 -3.05 -4.06 0.80
CA LEU A 48 -2.82 -4.39 2.22
C LEU A 48 -2.38 -5.83 2.43
N THR A 49 -2.65 -6.73 1.49
CA THR A 49 -2.28 -8.15 1.58
C THR A 49 -1.83 -8.70 0.23
N THR A 50 -1.12 -9.82 0.28
CA THR A 50 -0.66 -10.58 -0.88
C THR A 50 -1.84 -11.12 -1.69
N ALA A 51 -2.94 -11.47 -1.02
CA ALA A 51 -4.19 -11.86 -1.67
C ALA A 51 -4.82 -10.71 -2.45
N HIS A 52 -4.89 -9.51 -1.87
CA HIS A 52 -5.39 -8.30 -2.55
C HIS A 52 -4.50 -7.91 -3.74
N ARG A 53 -3.18 -7.99 -3.57
CA ARG A 53 -2.22 -7.76 -4.66
C ARG A 53 -2.44 -8.74 -5.81
N SER A 54 -2.60 -10.02 -5.49
CA SER A 54 -2.86 -11.08 -6.48
C SER A 54 -4.18 -10.86 -7.22
N GLN A 55 -5.22 -10.39 -6.54
CA GLN A 55 -6.49 -10.00 -7.16
C GLN A 55 -6.31 -8.84 -8.15
N ALA A 56 -5.58 -7.78 -7.78
CA ALA A 56 -5.28 -6.67 -8.68
C ALA A 56 -4.51 -7.14 -9.94
N VAL A 57 -3.50 -7.98 -9.76
CA VAL A 57 -2.71 -8.55 -10.87
C VAL A 57 -3.57 -9.43 -11.79
N ARG A 58 -4.51 -10.22 -11.24
CA ARG A 58 -5.43 -11.01 -12.07
C ARG A 58 -6.35 -10.14 -12.94
N LEU A 59 -6.75 -8.96 -12.45
CA LEU A 59 -7.55 -8.01 -13.24
C LEU A 59 -6.77 -7.39 -14.41
N ALA A 60 -5.47 -7.15 -14.23
CA ALA A 60 -4.60 -6.67 -15.29
C ALA A 60 -3.15 -7.14 -15.09
N PRO A 61 -2.72 -8.24 -15.75
CA PRO A 61 -1.37 -8.79 -15.59
C PRO A 61 -0.23 -7.83 -15.91
N VAL A 62 -0.48 -6.81 -16.75
CA VAL A 62 0.49 -5.75 -17.05
C VAL A 62 0.93 -4.94 -15.83
N ALA A 63 0.15 -4.97 -14.74
CA ALA A 63 0.45 -4.22 -13.53
C ALA A 63 1.45 -4.93 -12.59
N VAL A 64 1.89 -6.16 -12.88
CA VAL A 64 2.75 -6.96 -11.98
C VAL A 64 3.92 -6.16 -11.40
N ARG A 65 4.67 -5.43 -12.24
CA ARG A 65 5.88 -4.69 -11.80
C ARG A 65 5.59 -3.47 -10.92
N ARG A 66 4.36 -2.98 -10.90
CA ARG A 66 3.93 -1.81 -10.13
C ARG A 66 2.90 -2.13 -9.03
N SER A 67 2.64 -3.41 -8.79
CA SER A 67 1.78 -3.89 -7.70
C SER A 67 2.57 -4.52 -6.57
N PHE A 68 2.52 -3.93 -5.39
CA PHE A 68 3.20 -4.39 -4.17
C PHE A 68 2.19 -4.53 -3.03
N THR A 69 2.52 -5.29 -2.00
CA THR A 69 1.88 -5.01 -0.69
C THR A 69 2.51 -3.75 -0.09
N LEU A 70 1.79 -3.08 0.80
CA LEU A 70 2.27 -1.85 1.45
C LEU A 70 3.56 -2.14 2.25
N LEU A 71 3.54 -3.22 3.05
CA LEU A 71 4.69 -3.61 3.88
C LEU A 71 5.86 -4.10 3.02
N GLU A 72 5.60 -4.83 1.92
CA GLU A 72 6.63 -5.26 0.97
C GLU A 72 7.38 -4.05 0.40
N LEU A 73 6.65 -3.03 -0.07
CA LEU A 73 7.31 -1.85 -0.65
C LEU A 73 8.10 -1.08 0.41
N ALA A 74 7.52 -0.83 1.58
CA ALA A 74 8.19 -0.14 2.69
C ALA A 74 9.49 -0.86 3.10
N ARG A 75 9.46 -2.19 3.21
CA ARG A 75 10.64 -3.01 3.51
C ARG A 75 11.73 -2.89 2.44
N ILE A 76 11.35 -2.89 1.16
CA ILE A 76 12.30 -2.78 0.05
C ILE A 76 12.96 -1.39 0.04
N VAL A 77 12.17 -0.31 0.15
CA VAL A 77 12.67 1.06 0.01
C VAL A 77 13.36 1.57 1.28
N GLY A 78 12.96 1.08 2.45
CA GLY A 78 13.63 1.33 3.73
C GLY A 78 14.92 0.53 3.93
N SER A 79 15.28 -0.35 2.99
CA SER A 79 16.54 -1.10 3.07
C SER A 79 17.74 -0.16 2.88
N PRO A 80 18.80 -0.26 3.70
CA PRO A 80 20.04 0.48 3.47
C PRO A 80 20.73 0.17 2.13
N ALA A 81 20.38 -0.96 1.50
CA ALA A 81 20.87 -1.35 0.18
C ALA A 81 19.99 -0.83 -0.98
N PHE A 82 18.89 -0.12 -0.67
CA PHE A 82 18.07 0.52 -1.69
C PHE A 82 18.86 1.70 -2.30
N PRO A 83 18.99 1.77 -3.64
CA PRO A 83 19.77 2.85 -4.25
C PRO A 83 19.10 4.20 -4.04
N ALA A 84 19.92 5.25 -3.96
CA ALA A 84 19.43 6.61 -3.92
C ALA A 84 18.63 6.93 -5.19
N LEU A 85 17.51 7.63 -5.02
CA LEU A 85 16.77 8.20 -6.13
C LEU A 85 17.49 9.46 -6.62
N THR A 86 17.58 9.62 -7.93
CA THR A 86 18.44 10.64 -8.55
C THR A 86 17.67 11.70 -9.33
N THR A 87 16.37 11.49 -9.49
CA THR A 87 15.48 12.39 -10.23
C THR A 87 15.04 13.61 -9.40
N ASP A 88 14.66 14.68 -10.11
CA ASP A 88 14.45 15.99 -9.49
C ASP A 88 13.04 16.19 -8.90
N SER A 89 12.02 15.56 -9.49
CA SER A 89 10.62 15.72 -9.06
C SER A 89 10.14 14.54 -8.22
N VAL A 90 9.24 14.80 -7.26
CA VAL A 90 8.62 13.73 -6.44
C VAL A 90 7.93 12.67 -7.32
N SER A 91 7.29 13.10 -8.42
CA SER A 91 6.64 12.18 -9.35
C SER A 91 7.62 11.28 -10.10
N ASP A 92 8.78 11.83 -10.49
CA ASP A 92 9.81 11.04 -11.16
C ASP A 92 10.53 10.11 -10.18
N ARG A 93 10.77 10.58 -8.95
CA ARG A 93 11.29 9.75 -7.85
C ARG A 93 10.36 8.59 -7.55
N LEU A 94 9.04 8.82 -7.50
CA LEU A 94 8.06 7.75 -7.30
C LEU A 94 8.16 6.69 -8.41
N ARG A 95 8.27 7.10 -9.69
CA ARG A 95 8.47 6.15 -10.80
C ARG A 95 9.79 5.42 -10.68
N GLU A 96 10.88 6.14 -10.41
CA GLU A 96 12.22 5.58 -10.26
C GLU A 96 12.24 4.54 -9.14
N MET A 97 11.67 4.87 -7.98
CA MET A 97 11.50 3.97 -6.84
C MET A 97 10.75 2.69 -7.22
N VAL A 98 9.63 2.80 -7.93
CA VAL A 98 8.85 1.64 -8.39
C VAL A 98 9.67 0.75 -9.33
N GLN A 99 10.41 1.35 -10.27
CA GLN A 99 11.26 0.60 -11.20
C GLN A 99 12.42 -0.10 -10.48
N GLN A 100 13.02 0.56 -9.48
CA GLN A 100 14.11 0.00 -8.70
C GLN A 100 13.62 -1.06 -7.68
N ALA A 101 12.42 -0.91 -7.13
CA ALA A 101 11.85 -1.85 -6.15
C ALA A 101 11.38 -3.15 -6.80
N ALA A 102 10.84 -3.11 -8.02
CA ALA A 102 10.30 -4.28 -8.72
C ALA A 102 11.25 -5.50 -8.81
N PRO A 103 12.52 -5.36 -9.21
CA PRO A 103 13.47 -6.49 -9.22
C PRO A 103 13.95 -6.91 -7.82
N ARG A 104 13.71 -6.11 -6.78
CA ARG A 104 14.20 -6.34 -5.41
C ARG A 104 13.23 -7.07 -4.50
N ARG A 105 12.05 -7.47 -5.02
CA ARG A 105 11.03 -8.19 -4.23
C ARG A 105 11.52 -9.48 -3.59
N MET A 106 12.46 -10.17 -4.22
CA MET A 106 13.04 -11.42 -3.72
C MET A 106 14.26 -11.20 -2.82
N LEU A 107 14.80 -9.98 -2.75
CA LEU A 107 15.92 -9.66 -1.87
C LEU A 107 15.37 -9.36 -0.46
N GLY A 108 15.90 -10.06 0.55
CA GLY A 108 15.44 -9.99 1.93
C GLY A 108 14.40 -11.04 2.32
N ALA A 109 14.13 -12.02 1.45
CA ALA A 109 13.32 -13.22 1.76
C ALA A 109 14.13 -14.30 2.50
N ASP A 110 15.08 -13.90 3.35
CA ASP A 110 15.79 -14.82 4.26
C ASP A 110 14.85 -15.17 5.42
N GLY A 111 13.76 -15.89 5.11
CA GLY A 111 12.67 -16.23 6.03
C GLY A 111 11.28 -16.01 5.43
N VAL A 112 10.25 -16.45 6.15
CA VAL A 112 8.85 -16.11 5.84
C VAL A 112 8.61 -14.70 6.35
N VAL A 113 8.72 -13.70 5.48
CA VAL A 113 8.31 -12.34 5.79
C VAL A 113 6.81 -12.23 5.50
N ASP A 114 6.03 -11.96 6.55
CA ASP A 114 4.61 -11.65 6.40
C ASP A 114 4.46 -10.17 6.06
N ASP A 115 4.29 -9.87 4.77
CA ASP A 115 4.09 -8.51 4.27
C ASP A 115 2.58 -8.14 4.18
N ASP A 116 1.71 -8.86 4.92
CA ASP A 116 0.28 -8.60 4.99
C ASP A 116 -0.07 -7.77 6.24
N VAL A 117 -0.85 -6.71 6.06
CA VAL A 117 -1.48 -5.99 7.15
C VAL A 117 -2.68 -6.82 7.63
N PRO A 118 -2.76 -7.19 8.93
CA PRO A 118 -3.89 -7.92 9.48
C PRO A 118 -5.21 -7.18 9.25
N ASP A 119 -6.25 -7.91 8.81
CA ASP A 119 -7.58 -7.33 8.61
C ASP A 119 -8.28 -7.09 9.97
N PRO A 120 -8.57 -5.83 10.33
CA PRO A 120 -9.22 -5.51 11.58
C PRO A 120 -10.75 -5.69 11.53
N PHE A 121 -11.33 -6.02 10.37
CA PHE A 121 -12.78 -6.08 10.21
C PHE A 121 -13.44 -7.08 11.18
N ARG A 122 -14.46 -6.62 11.91
CA ARG A 122 -15.15 -7.36 13.00
C ARG A 122 -14.22 -7.81 14.14
N ARG A 123 -13.05 -7.19 14.29
CA ARG A 123 -12.13 -7.40 15.41
C ARG A 123 -12.26 -6.25 16.43
N GLY A 124 -11.59 -6.42 17.56
CA GLY A 124 -11.57 -5.42 18.63
C GLY A 124 -10.73 -4.18 18.27
N PRO A 125 -10.87 -3.07 19.03
CA PRO A 125 -10.20 -1.80 18.77
C PRO A 125 -8.67 -1.90 18.74
N GLU A 126 -8.09 -2.85 19.49
CA GLU A 126 -6.65 -3.10 19.50
C GLU A 126 -6.11 -3.53 18.12
N VAL A 127 -6.89 -4.32 17.38
CA VAL A 127 -6.50 -4.76 16.03
C VAL A 127 -6.61 -3.62 15.03
N PHE A 128 -7.62 -2.75 15.16
CA PHE A 128 -7.69 -1.53 14.36
C PHE A 128 -6.49 -0.62 14.60
N ALA A 129 -6.11 -0.42 15.87
CA ALA A 129 -4.96 0.39 16.24
C ALA A 129 -3.65 -0.20 15.71
N SER A 130 -3.44 -1.51 15.84
CA SER A 130 -2.22 -2.15 15.34
C SER A 130 -2.12 -2.12 13.82
N SER A 131 -3.21 -2.41 13.09
CA SER A 131 -3.25 -2.28 11.63
C SER A 131 -3.03 -0.84 11.17
N PHE A 132 -3.58 0.14 11.89
CA PHE A 132 -3.36 1.56 11.59
C PHE A 132 -1.89 1.96 11.75
N VAL A 133 -1.25 1.57 12.86
CA VAL A 133 0.18 1.86 13.10
C VAL A 133 1.05 1.24 12.01
N MET A 134 0.81 -0.03 11.64
CA MET A 134 1.53 -0.68 10.53
C MET A 134 1.38 0.06 9.20
N ILE A 135 0.16 0.52 8.88
CA ILE A 135 -0.10 1.28 7.65
C ILE A 135 0.64 2.62 7.68
N ARG A 136 0.53 3.37 8.78
CA ARG A 136 1.17 4.68 8.93
C ARG A 136 2.68 4.57 8.81
N ASP A 137 3.30 3.69 9.59
CA ASP A 137 4.76 3.56 9.62
C ASP A 137 5.32 3.14 8.24
N ALA A 138 4.60 2.27 7.52
CA ALA A 138 4.96 1.90 6.16
C ALA A 138 4.78 3.05 5.15
N VAL A 139 3.75 3.89 5.32
CA VAL A 139 3.55 5.09 4.50
C VAL A 139 4.69 6.09 4.75
N ASP A 140 5.07 6.31 6.00
CA ASP A 140 6.17 7.24 6.36
C ASP A 140 7.47 6.81 5.69
N VAL A 141 7.84 5.52 5.74
CA VAL A 141 9.03 4.99 5.06
C VAL A 141 8.98 5.21 3.54
N ILE A 142 7.81 5.04 2.91
CA ILE A 142 7.66 5.23 1.46
C ILE A 142 7.73 6.72 1.09
N VAL A 143 7.16 7.60 1.91
CA VAL A 143 7.18 9.05 1.71
C VAL A 143 8.61 9.57 1.87
N ASP A 144 9.32 9.16 2.93
CA ASP A 144 10.71 9.54 3.17
C ASP A 144 11.64 9.11 2.03
N ALA A 145 11.35 8.00 1.36
CA ALA A 145 12.15 7.53 0.22
C ALA A 145 12.04 8.45 -1.01
N VAL A 146 11.00 9.27 -1.15
CA VAL A 146 10.75 10.12 -2.33
C VAL A 146 10.92 11.62 -2.07
N HIS A 147 11.12 12.04 -0.82
CA HIS A 147 11.33 13.42 -0.40
C HIS A 147 12.83 13.77 -0.30
#